data_AF-A0A3A8P8Y8-F1
#
_entry.id   AF-A0A3A8P8Y8-F1
#
_cell.length_a   1.000
_cell.length_b   1.000
_cell.length_c   1.000
_cell.angle_alpha   90.00
_cell.angle_beta   90.00
_cell.angle_gamma   90.00
#
_symmetry.space_group_name_H-M   'P 1'
#
loop_
_entity.id
_entity.type
_entity.pdbx_description
1 polymer ?
#
loop_
_entity_poly.entity_id
_entity_poly.type
_entity_poly.pdbx_seq_one_letter_code
_entity_poly.pdbx_strand_id
1 'polypeptide(L)'
;MAAATNSTPGTWSGLFSPEWGEKAHAPAFLKRYAALALTKANEPVPQLTLLADSLASVIVLVGPGEARAAAEQIVPLCEPALAEAGRLFQKVDPPRVALQVLSFVNAAEVCGAVQGRVEASAAKAWLESLAKAARRQENPLAYRCGFVALCLGEPELAAKLVGGGRLPGTFTPGEQFGVDVQGFIRYLATAMKQQAPADDVRPAWQSFVEGFPMIKAAERGTWSDLVWAARAWFTRFEQLPVARVGEALHTLVKPA
;
A
#
# COMPACT_ATOMS: atom_id res chain seq x y z
N MET A 1 -20.07 -16.07 34.66
CA MET A 1 -19.34 -16.24 33.40
C MET A 1 -18.81 -14.88 32.98
N ALA A 2 -17.51 -14.63 33.16
CA ALA A 2 -16.90 -13.38 32.73
C ALA A 2 -16.71 -13.43 31.21
N ALA A 3 -17.35 -12.50 30.49
CA ALA A 3 -17.11 -12.29 29.07
C ALA A 3 -15.64 -11.86 28.91
N ALA A 4 -14.83 -12.68 28.24
CA ALA A 4 -13.47 -12.32 27.90
C ALA A 4 -13.51 -11.19 26.85
N THR A 5 -13.35 -9.96 27.31
CA THR A 5 -13.11 -8.77 26.48
C THR A 5 -11.67 -8.82 25.94
N ASN A 6 -11.40 -9.70 24.99
CA ASN A 6 -10.08 -9.83 24.37
C ASN A 6 -10.11 -9.36 22.91
N SER A 7 -10.22 -8.05 22.68
CA SER A 7 -9.69 -7.48 21.44
C SER A 7 -8.18 -7.34 21.62
N THR A 8 -7.43 -8.43 21.45
CA THR A 8 -5.96 -8.38 21.54
C THR A 8 -5.43 -7.45 20.45
N PRO A 9 -4.78 -6.32 20.79
CA PRO A 9 -4.18 -5.43 19.81
C PRO A 9 -3.20 -6.18 18.93
N GLY A 10 -3.13 -5.83 17.64
CA GLY A 10 -2.23 -6.51 16.69
C GLY A 10 -2.76 -7.85 16.17
N THR A 11 -4.08 -8.02 16.07
CA THR A 11 -4.72 -9.17 15.41
C THR A 11 -5.74 -8.71 14.36
N TRP A 12 -5.97 -9.53 13.34
CA TRP A 12 -7.02 -9.28 12.34
C TRP A 12 -8.41 -9.18 12.98
N SER A 13 -8.76 -10.10 13.89
CA SER A 13 -10.04 -10.07 14.62
C SER A 13 -10.26 -8.76 15.39
N GLY A 14 -9.21 -8.21 15.99
CA GLY A 14 -9.28 -6.90 16.66
C GLY A 14 -9.58 -5.75 15.69
N LEU A 15 -8.92 -5.73 14.53
CA LEU A 15 -9.13 -4.70 13.50
C LEU A 15 -10.52 -4.78 12.85
N PHE A 16 -11.08 -5.98 12.74
CA PHE A 16 -12.41 -6.25 12.19
C PHE A 16 -13.56 -6.15 13.20
N SER A 17 -13.28 -5.89 14.49
CA SER A 17 -14.31 -5.81 15.53
C SER A 17 -15.39 -4.77 15.18
N PRO A 18 -16.69 -5.13 15.25
CA PRO A 18 -17.78 -4.22 14.94
C PRO A 18 -17.98 -3.14 16.02
N GLU A 19 -17.52 -3.39 17.25
CA GLU A 19 -17.72 -2.48 18.38
C GLU A 19 -16.54 -1.51 18.57
N TRP A 20 -15.31 -1.99 18.33
CA TRP A 20 -14.09 -1.25 18.70
C TRP A 20 -13.01 -1.25 17.60
N GLY A 21 -13.24 -1.99 16.50
CA GLY A 21 -12.28 -2.14 15.42
C GLY A 21 -12.32 -0.98 14.43
N GLU A 22 -11.22 -0.78 13.70
CA GLU A 22 -11.14 0.25 12.65
C GLU A 22 -12.22 0.08 11.57
N LYS A 23 -12.72 -1.15 11.36
CA LYS A 23 -13.81 -1.44 10.43
C LYS A 23 -15.07 -0.60 10.71
N ALA A 24 -15.41 -0.37 11.98
CA ALA A 24 -16.62 0.36 12.37
C ALA A 24 -16.55 1.86 11.99
N HIS A 25 -15.34 2.40 11.88
CA HIS A 25 -15.11 3.84 11.71
C HIS A 25 -14.62 4.22 10.31
N ALA A 26 -13.95 3.30 9.60
CA ALA A 26 -13.33 3.56 8.31
C ALA A 26 -14.30 4.16 7.25
N PRO A 27 -15.53 3.62 7.04
CA PRO A 27 -16.47 4.21 6.09
C PRO A 27 -16.92 5.62 6.47
N ALA A 28 -17.19 5.86 7.75
CA ALA A 28 -17.66 7.15 8.24
C ALA A 28 -16.58 8.23 8.09
N PHE A 29 -15.33 7.87 8.38
CA PHE A 29 -14.17 8.73 8.16
C PHE A 29 -14.03 9.06 6.67
N LEU A 30 -13.95 8.05 5.80
CA LEU A 30 -13.84 8.24 4.36
C LEU A 30 -14.94 9.15 3.81
N LYS A 31 -16.21 8.90 4.17
CA LYS A 31 -17.35 9.73 3.75
C LYS A 31 -17.20 11.20 4.15
N ARG A 32 -16.78 11.47 5.39
CA ARG A 32 -16.60 12.84 5.91
C ARG A 32 -15.51 13.59 5.15
N TYR A 33 -14.35 12.97 4.95
CA TYR A 33 -13.22 13.63 4.29
C TYR A 33 -13.39 13.68 2.76
N ALA A 34 -14.12 12.74 2.16
CA ALA A 34 -14.51 12.79 0.75
C ALA A 34 -15.35 14.03 0.47
N ALA A 35 -16.36 14.31 1.29
CA ALA A 35 -17.18 15.51 1.16
C ALA A 35 -16.32 16.79 1.28
N LEU A 36 -15.38 16.83 2.23
CA LEU A 36 -14.45 17.96 2.36
C LEU A 36 -13.55 18.11 1.13
N ALA A 37 -13.03 17.01 0.59
CA ALA A 37 -12.18 17.02 -0.59
C ALA A 37 -12.89 17.65 -1.81
N LEU A 38 -14.17 17.33 -2.00
CA LEU A 38 -14.98 17.89 -3.08
C LEU A 38 -15.21 19.40 -2.93
N THR A 39 -15.33 19.91 -1.70
CA THR A 39 -15.45 21.37 -1.46
C THR A 39 -14.15 22.13 -1.72
N LYS A 40 -13.00 21.43 -1.76
CA LYS A 40 -11.65 21.99 -1.97
C LYS A 40 -10.98 21.41 -3.21
N ALA A 41 -11.76 21.17 -4.28
CA ALA A 41 -11.28 20.53 -5.50
C ALA A 41 -10.13 21.28 -6.20
N ASN A 42 -9.95 22.57 -5.92
CA ASN A 42 -8.85 23.41 -6.39
C ASN A 42 -7.51 23.15 -5.66
N GLU A 43 -7.51 22.39 -4.56
CA GLU A 43 -6.33 22.02 -3.78
C GLU A 43 -6.28 20.49 -3.59
N PRO A 44 -6.15 19.70 -4.67
CA PRO A 44 -6.40 18.27 -4.61
C PRO A 44 -5.32 17.48 -3.85
N VAL A 45 -4.06 17.95 -3.82
CA VAL A 45 -2.95 17.23 -3.14
C VAL A 45 -3.16 17.05 -1.64
N PRO A 46 -3.44 18.09 -0.83
CA PRO A 46 -3.74 17.93 0.59
C PRO A 46 -4.92 16.98 0.85
N GLN A 47 -5.95 17.02 0.00
CA GLN A 47 -7.15 16.20 0.19
C GLN A 47 -6.88 14.72 -0.07
N LEU A 48 -6.22 14.38 -1.19
CA LEU A 48 -5.91 12.98 -1.50
C LEU A 48 -4.88 12.40 -0.53
N THR A 49 -3.96 13.22 -0.01
CA THR A 49 -2.99 12.81 1.01
C THR A 49 -3.70 12.30 2.28
N LEU A 50 -4.71 13.01 2.75
CA LEU A 50 -5.51 12.63 3.92
C LEU A 50 -6.35 11.37 3.67
N LEU A 51 -6.82 11.18 2.44
CA LEU A 51 -7.75 10.12 2.08
C LEU A 51 -7.07 8.79 1.74
N ALA A 52 -5.80 8.78 1.35
CA ALA A 52 -5.12 7.58 0.86
C ALA A 52 -5.22 6.38 1.82
N ASP A 53 -4.88 6.59 3.10
CA ASP A 53 -4.92 5.49 4.08
C ASP A 53 -6.35 5.12 4.48
N SER A 54 -7.27 6.10 4.42
CA SER A 54 -8.69 5.86 4.69
C SER A 54 -9.31 4.97 3.61
N LEU A 55 -9.07 5.26 2.34
CA LEU A 55 -9.55 4.43 1.24
C LEU A 55 -8.93 3.03 1.30
N ALA A 56 -7.62 2.94 1.56
CA ALA A 56 -6.95 1.65 1.77
C ALA A 56 -7.57 0.85 2.91
N SER A 57 -7.89 1.49 4.04
CA SER A 57 -8.54 0.83 5.18
C SER A 57 -9.93 0.29 4.82
N VAL A 58 -10.72 1.03 4.02
CA VAL A 58 -12.04 0.57 3.58
C VAL A 58 -11.92 -0.63 2.64
N ILE A 59 -10.95 -0.63 1.71
CA ILE A 59 -10.67 -1.79 0.85
C ILE A 59 -10.41 -3.04 1.70
N VAL A 60 -9.54 -2.91 2.70
CA VAL A 60 -9.09 -4.05 3.50
C VAL A 60 -10.17 -4.53 4.47
N LEU A 61 -10.83 -3.62 5.19
CA LEU A 61 -11.70 -3.96 6.34
C LEU A 61 -13.17 -4.16 5.97
N VAL A 62 -13.62 -3.54 4.88
CA VAL A 62 -15.04 -3.51 4.49
C VAL A 62 -15.23 -4.23 3.18
N GLY A 63 -14.40 -3.89 2.19
CA GLY A 63 -14.40 -4.52 0.88
C GLY A 63 -14.12 -3.52 -0.25
N PRO A 64 -13.70 -4.02 -1.42
CA PRO A 64 -13.41 -3.17 -2.58
C PRO A 64 -14.67 -2.54 -3.19
N GLY A 65 -15.85 -3.14 -3.03
CA GLY A 65 -17.11 -2.61 -3.58
C GLY A 65 -17.50 -1.29 -2.93
N GLU A 66 -17.50 -1.25 -1.60
CA GLU A 66 -17.75 -0.06 -0.80
C GLU A 66 -16.67 1.01 -1.02
N ALA A 67 -15.41 0.58 -1.07
CA ALA A 67 -14.29 1.48 -1.37
C ALA A 67 -14.44 2.13 -2.76
N ARG A 68 -14.83 1.35 -3.77
CA ARG A 68 -15.07 1.86 -5.13
C ARG A 68 -16.19 2.89 -5.15
N ALA A 69 -17.35 2.56 -4.56
CA ALA A 69 -18.48 3.48 -4.49
C ALA A 69 -18.12 4.82 -3.81
N ALA A 70 -17.28 4.77 -2.77
CA ALA A 70 -16.79 5.97 -2.11
C ALA A 70 -15.74 6.74 -2.94
N ALA A 71 -14.88 6.04 -3.67
CA ALA A 71 -13.83 6.64 -4.48
C ALA A 71 -14.35 7.32 -5.75
N GLU A 72 -15.42 6.81 -6.36
CA GLU A 72 -15.95 7.27 -7.66
C GLU A 72 -16.15 8.80 -7.74
N GLN A 73 -16.60 9.43 -6.65
CA GLN A 73 -16.79 10.89 -6.62
C GLN A 73 -15.47 11.67 -6.58
N ILE A 74 -14.41 11.05 -6.06
CA ILE A 74 -13.11 11.68 -5.78
C ILE A 74 -12.10 11.39 -6.91
N VAL A 75 -12.30 10.33 -7.70
CA VAL A 75 -11.46 9.97 -8.85
C VAL A 75 -11.11 11.15 -9.78
N PRO A 76 -12.02 12.10 -10.08
CA PRO A 76 -11.68 13.28 -10.89
C PRO A 76 -10.51 14.12 -10.33
N LEU A 77 -10.22 14.03 -9.03
CA LEU A 77 -9.10 14.73 -8.39
C LEU A 77 -7.75 14.02 -8.60
N CYS A 78 -7.71 12.75 -9.01
CA CYS A 78 -6.48 11.97 -9.13
C CYS A 78 -5.49 12.58 -10.13
N GLU A 79 -5.96 12.95 -11.32
CA GLU A 79 -5.12 13.51 -12.38
C GLU A 79 -4.54 14.89 -12.01
N PRO A 80 -5.33 15.89 -11.58
CA PRO A 80 -4.76 17.16 -11.16
C PRO A 80 -3.87 17.02 -9.91
N ALA A 81 -4.17 16.12 -8.98
CA ALA A 81 -3.31 15.85 -7.83
C ALA A 81 -1.95 15.26 -8.24
N LEU A 82 -1.92 14.30 -9.18
CA LEU A 82 -0.66 13.73 -9.68
C LEU A 82 0.18 14.77 -10.41
N ALA A 83 -0.46 15.62 -11.23
CA ALA A 83 0.22 16.71 -11.93
C ALA A 83 0.80 17.73 -10.94
N GLU A 84 0.04 18.13 -9.93
CA GLU A 84 0.48 19.04 -8.88
C GLU A 84 1.59 18.43 -8.01
N ALA A 85 1.42 17.18 -7.54
CA ALA A 85 2.43 16.45 -6.78
C ALA A 85 3.76 16.35 -7.54
N GLY A 86 3.71 16.12 -8.85
CA GLY A 86 4.90 16.12 -9.71
C GLY A 86 5.64 17.46 -9.75
N ARG A 87 4.90 18.58 -9.82
CA ARG A 87 5.49 19.93 -9.74
C ARG A 87 6.07 20.22 -8.36
N LEU A 88 5.41 19.79 -7.29
CA LEU A 88 5.82 20.02 -5.91
C LEU A 88 7.06 19.20 -5.52
N PHE A 89 7.13 17.95 -5.99
CA PHE A 89 8.28 17.06 -5.81
C PHE A 89 9.59 17.68 -6.31
N GLN A 90 9.52 18.52 -7.35
CA GLN A 90 10.69 19.21 -7.91
C GLN A 90 11.11 20.45 -7.12
N LYS A 91 10.23 21.02 -6.29
CA LYS A 91 10.41 22.37 -5.72
C LYS A 91 10.83 22.35 -4.25
N VAL A 92 10.03 21.72 -3.37
CA VAL A 92 10.27 21.79 -1.90
C VAL A 92 9.64 20.61 -1.13
N ASP A 93 8.59 19.95 -1.64
CA ASP A 93 7.81 19.03 -0.81
C ASP A 93 8.53 17.71 -0.52
N PRO A 94 8.43 17.19 0.72
CA PRO A 94 9.02 15.92 1.08
C PRO A 94 8.34 14.82 0.25
N PRO A 95 9.11 13.93 -0.39
CA PRO A 95 8.66 12.78 -1.18
C PRO A 95 7.46 12.02 -0.64
N ARG A 96 7.25 12.08 0.68
CA ARG A 96 6.06 11.64 1.42
C ARG A 96 4.75 12.13 0.79
N VAL A 97 4.60 13.40 0.41
CA VAL A 97 3.35 13.94 -0.13
C VAL A 97 3.01 13.31 -1.48
N ALA A 98 3.98 13.30 -2.41
CA ALA A 98 3.80 12.70 -3.73
C ALA A 98 3.48 11.21 -3.65
N LEU A 99 4.15 10.46 -2.75
CA LEU A 99 3.85 9.04 -2.54
C LEU A 99 2.51 8.80 -1.84
N GLN A 100 2.03 9.74 -1.00
CA GLN A 100 0.71 9.62 -0.40
C GLN A 100 -0.39 9.84 -1.45
N VAL A 101 -0.25 10.84 -2.33
CA VAL A 101 -1.14 11.02 -3.49
C VAL A 101 -1.13 9.76 -4.36
N LEU A 102 0.05 9.23 -4.67
CA LEU A 102 0.18 7.99 -5.43
C LEU A 102 -0.48 6.79 -4.73
N SER A 103 -0.46 6.76 -3.39
CA SER A 103 -1.11 5.72 -2.59
C SER A 103 -2.63 5.79 -2.67
N PHE A 104 -3.21 7.00 -2.71
CA PHE A 104 -4.65 7.16 -3.00
C PHE A 104 -4.99 6.62 -4.39
N VAL A 105 -4.21 7.01 -5.41
CA VAL A 105 -4.41 6.55 -6.80
C VAL A 105 -4.29 5.02 -6.88
N ASN A 106 -3.32 4.43 -6.19
CA ASN A 106 -3.18 2.98 -6.10
C ASN A 106 -4.40 2.33 -5.46
N ALA A 107 -4.90 2.86 -4.34
CA ALA A 107 -6.11 2.34 -3.71
C ALA A 107 -7.32 2.43 -4.65
N ALA A 108 -7.48 3.55 -5.37
CA ALA A 108 -8.53 3.71 -6.37
C ALA A 108 -8.40 2.72 -7.56
N GLU A 109 -7.18 2.38 -7.98
CA GLU A 109 -6.96 1.33 -8.99
C GLU A 109 -7.26 -0.06 -8.45
N VAL A 110 -6.82 -0.36 -7.23
CA VAL A 110 -6.95 -1.67 -6.59
C VAL A 110 -8.41 -2.03 -6.30
N CYS A 111 -9.28 -1.03 -6.08
CA CYS A 111 -10.73 -1.22 -5.99
C CYS A 111 -11.46 -1.05 -7.34
N GLY A 112 -10.74 -0.81 -8.44
CA GLY A 112 -11.32 -0.71 -9.78
C GLY A 112 -12.10 0.57 -10.07
N ALA A 113 -11.88 1.65 -9.31
CA ALA A 113 -12.48 2.96 -9.56
C ALA A 113 -11.75 3.73 -10.70
N VAL A 114 -10.47 3.42 -10.94
CA VAL A 114 -9.67 3.98 -12.03
C VAL A 114 -8.66 2.93 -12.53
N GLN A 115 -7.99 3.16 -13.65
CA GLN A 115 -7.00 2.23 -14.21
C GLN A 115 -5.79 2.97 -14.81
N GLY A 116 -4.60 2.38 -14.67
CA GLY A 116 -3.38 2.74 -15.41
C GLY A 116 -2.74 4.08 -15.04
N ARG A 117 -3.24 4.79 -14.03
CA ARG A 117 -2.74 6.08 -13.56
C ARG A 117 -1.43 5.97 -12.79
N VAL A 118 -1.22 4.91 -12.01
CA VAL A 118 0.07 4.67 -11.32
C VAL A 118 1.17 4.45 -12.34
N GLU A 119 0.93 3.60 -13.34
CA GLU A 119 1.89 3.29 -14.40
C GLU A 119 2.18 4.49 -15.31
N ALA A 120 1.15 5.29 -15.63
CA ALA A 120 1.29 6.52 -16.41
C ALA A 120 1.90 7.69 -15.62
N SER A 121 2.09 7.56 -14.31
CA SER A 121 2.62 8.64 -13.46
C SER A 121 4.15 8.78 -13.56
N ALA A 122 4.69 9.87 -13.03
CA ALA A 122 6.13 10.08 -12.91
C ALA A 122 6.77 9.30 -11.73
N ALA A 123 6.07 8.33 -11.12
CA ALA A 123 6.52 7.62 -9.93
C ALA A 123 7.91 7.00 -10.09
N LYS A 124 8.22 6.34 -11.21
CA LYS A 124 9.55 5.77 -11.45
C LYS A 124 10.65 6.83 -11.36
N ALA A 125 10.48 7.97 -12.02
CA ALA A 125 11.45 9.06 -11.99
C ALA A 125 11.61 9.65 -10.59
N TRP A 126 10.52 9.76 -9.81
CA TRP A 126 10.57 10.19 -8.42
C TRP A 126 11.40 9.21 -7.57
N LEU A 127 11.16 7.91 -7.70
CA LEU A 127 11.88 6.86 -6.99
C LEU A 127 13.37 6.81 -7.36
N GLU A 128 13.71 6.97 -8.64
CA GLU A 128 15.11 7.04 -9.08
C GLU A 128 15.83 8.26 -8.50
N SER A 129 15.16 9.41 -8.41
CA SER A 129 15.69 10.61 -7.77
C SER A 129 15.95 10.37 -6.27
N LEU A 130 15.00 9.72 -5.59
CA LEU A 130 15.12 9.36 -4.18
C LEU A 130 16.29 8.42 -3.92
N ALA A 131 16.48 7.42 -4.79
CA ALA A 131 17.56 6.47 -4.69
C ALA A 131 18.95 7.09 -4.96
N LYS A 132 19.02 8.28 -5.60
CA LYS A 132 20.27 9.03 -5.80
C LYS A 132 20.60 9.93 -4.61
N ALA A 133 19.60 10.37 -3.86
CA ALA A 133 19.82 11.21 -2.69
C ALA A 133 20.58 10.42 -1.60
N ALA A 134 21.72 10.96 -1.12
CA ALA A 134 22.54 10.32 -0.09
C ALA A 134 21.88 10.30 1.32
N ARG A 135 20.67 10.85 1.46
CA ARG A 135 19.94 10.87 2.73
C ARG A 135 19.24 9.54 2.95
N ARG A 136 19.52 8.91 4.09
CA ARG A 136 18.68 7.81 4.60
C ARG A 136 17.26 8.34 4.79
N GLN A 137 16.32 7.71 4.11
CA GLN A 137 14.89 7.96 4.31
C GLN A 137 14.46 7.34 5.64
N GLU A 138 13.38 7.86 6.23
CA GLU A 138 12.70 7.20 7.34
C GLU A 138 12.18 5.83 6.90
N ASN A 139 12.27 4.83 7.78
CA ASN A 139 11.95 3.43 7.45
C ASN A 139 10.57 3.25 6.77
N PRO A 140 9.46 3.85 7.25
CA PRO A 140 8.15 3.68 6.60
C PRO A 140 8.11 4.23 5.17
N LEU A 141 8.74 5.38 4.94
CA LEU A 141 8.83 5.98 3.61
C LEU A 141 9.69 5.13 2.67
N ALA A 142 10.82 4.61 3.17
CA ALA A 142 11.69 3.72 2.41
C ALA A 142 10.95 2.44 1.98
N TYR A 143 10.19 1.83 2.89
CA TYR A 143 9.40 0.62 2.60
C TYR A 143 8.33 0.88 1.56
N ARG A 144 7.59 1.98 1.67
CA ARG A 144 6.63 2.39 0.64
C ARG A 144 7.29 2.57 -0.72
N CYS A 145 8.42 3.28 -0.78
CA CYS A 145 9.20 3.41 -2.01
C CYS A 145 9.57 2.04 -2.60
N GLY A 146 9.98 1.10 -1.74
CA GLY A 146 10.28 -0.28 -2.10
C GLY A 146 9.10 -0.99 -2.74
N PHE A 147 7.92 -0.97 -2.10
CA PHE A 147 6.73 -1.61 -2.66
C PHE A 147 6.28 -0.96 -3.97
N VAL A 148 6.32 0.38 -4.08
CA VAL A 148 5.99 1.08 -5.34
C VAL A 148 6.94 0.64 -6.45
N ALA A 149 8.25 0.56 -6.18
CA ALA A 149 9.22 0.08 -7.17
C ALA A 149 8.93 -1.37 -7.62
N LEU A 150 8.57 -2.27 -6.71
CA LEU A 150 8.14 -3.64 -7.07
C LEU A 150 6.88 -3.62 -7.95
N CYS A 151 5.88 -2.81 -7.61
CA CYS A 151 4.69 -2.63 -8.42
C CYS A 151 4.99 -2.07 -9.82
N LEU A 152 6.07 -1.32 -10.00
CA LEU A 152 6.54 -0.81 -11.30
C LEU A 152 7.48 -1.77 -12.03
N GLY A 153 7.82 -2.92 -11.44
CA GLY A 153 8.69 -3.91 -12.10
C GLY A 153 10.18 -3.63 -11.93
N GLU A 154 10.57 -2.87 -10.91
CA GLU A 154 11.93 -2.36 -10.70
C GLU A 154 12.58 -2.97 -9.44
N PRO A 155 12.93 -4.27 -9.42
CA PRO A 155 13.41 -4.95 -8.23
C PRO A 155 14.74 -4.40 -7.69
N GLU A 156 15.67 -3.99 -8.58
CA GLU A 156 16.93 -3.36 -8.18
C GLU A 156 16.70 -2.01 -7.50
N LEU A 157 15.75 -1.22 -8.03
CA LEU A 157 15.38 0.07 -7.45
C LEU A 157 14.74 -0.13 -6.08
N ALA A 158 13.85 -1.11 -5.94
CA ALA A 158 13.24 -1.48 -4.67
C ALA A 158 14.30 -1.80 -3.60
N ALA A 159 15.25 -2.69 -3.94
CA ALA A 159 16.35 -3.07 -3.06
C ALA A 159 17.24 -1.87 -2.67
N LYS A 160 17.50 -0.96 -3.61
CA LYS A 160 18.29 0.25 -3.36
C LYS A 160 17.57 1.20 -2.41
N LEU A 161 16.26 1.38 -2.56
CA LEU A 161 15.44 2.29 -1.75
C LEU A 161 15.30 1.81 -0.29
N VAL A 162 15.09 0.51 -0.09
CA VAL A 162 14.97 -0.06 1.26
C VAL A 162 16.31 -0.34 1.93
N GLY A 163 17.42 -0.36 1.19
CA GLY A 163 18.75 -0.66 1.70
C GLY A 163 19.00 -2.16 1.90
N GLY A 164 20.02 -2.52 2.70
CA GLY A 164 20.42 -3.92 2.93
C GLY A 164 21.44 -4.49 1.94
N GLY A 165 22.04 -3.64 1.10
CA GLY A 165 23.11 -4.03 0.17
C GLY A 165 22.62 -4.71 -1.11
N ARG A 166 23.53 -5.36 -1.83
CA ARG A 166 23.23 -6.06 -3.10
C ARG A 166 22.21 -7.17 -2.85
N LEU A 167 21.31 -7.41 -3.81
CA LEU A 167 20.42 -8.56 -3.77
C LEU A 167 21.23 -9.86 -3.87
N PRO A 168 20.81 -10.94 -3.17
CA PRO A 168 21.41 -12.27 -3.33
C PRO A 168 21.46 -12.72 -4.80
N GLY A 169 22.49 -13.49 -5.15
CA GLY A 169 22.61 -14.10 -6.47
C GLY A 169 21.71 -15.33 -6.67
N THR A 170 21.14 -15.85 -5.59
CA THR A 170 20.26 -17.02 -5.55
C THR A 170 18.96 -16.67 -4.83
N PHE A 171 17.91 -17.43 -5.09
CA PHE A 171 16.62 -17.30 -4.43
C PHE A 171 16.36 -18.57 -3.58
N THR A 172 15.87 -18.38 -2.36
CA THR A 172 15.50 -19.46 -1.44
C THR A 172 13.97 -19.53 -1.35
N PRO A 173 13.32 -20.61 -1.83
CA PRO A 173 11.88 -20.76 -1.71
C PRO A 173 11.38 -20.82 -0.26
N GLY A 174 10.17 -20.30 -0.02
CA GLY A 174 9.41 -20.52 1.21
C GLY A 174 9.89 -19.76 2.45
N GLU A 175 10.78 -18.78 2.31
CA GLU A 175 11.18 -17.94 3.44
C GLU A 175 9.99 -17.16 4.03
N GLN A 176 10.05 -16.87 5.33
CA GLN A 176 9.01 -16.16 6.06
C GLN A 176 9.61 -14.96 6.78
N PHE A 177 8.88 -13.84 6.80
CA PHE A 177 9.40 -12.56 7.27
C PHE A 177 8.60 -11.98 8.45
N GLY A 178 7.34 -12.39 8.65
CA GLY A 178 6.48 -11.84 9.69
C GLY A 178 6.45 -10.31 9.68
N VAL A 179 7.10 -9.70 10.68
CA VAL A 179 7.18 -8.23 10.84
C VAL A 179 8.39 -7.56 10.17
N ASP A 180 9.29 -8.32 9.54
CA ASP A 180 10.45 -7.77 8.81
C ASP A 180 10.05 -7.29 7.41
N VAL A 181 9.56 -6.04 7.36
CA VAL A 181 9.15 -5.39 6.11
C VAL A 181 10.30 -5.24 5.11
N GLN A 182 11.51 -4.94 5.60
CA GLN A 182 12.68 -4.74 4.74
C GLN A 182 13.10 -6.05 4.08
N GLY A 183 13.21 -7.12 4.88
CA GLY A 183 13.50 -8.47 4.40
C GLY A 183 12.48 -8.92 3.37
N PHE A 184 11.19 -8.73 3.66
CA PHE A 184 10.11 -9.08 2.74
C PHE A 184 10.20 -8.36 1.39
N ILE A 185 10.42 -7.04 1.36
CA ILE A 185 10.58 -6.29 0.11
C ILE A 185 11.78 -6.79 -0.69
N ARG A 186 12.91 -7.04 -0.02
CA ARG A 186 14.13 -7.55 -0.68
C ARG A 186 13.92 -8.95 -1.23
N TYR A 187 13.19 -9.80 -0.51
CA TYR A 187 12.83 -11.14 -0.96
C TYR A 187 11.97 -11.09 -2.22
N LEU A 188 10.93 -10.26 -2.25
CA LEU A 188 10.11 -10.04 -3.46
C LEU A 188 10.96 -9.53 -4.63
N ALA A 189 11.89 -8.60 -4.38
CA ALA A 189 12.80 -8.11 -5.40
C ALA A 189 13.70 -9.22 -5.98
N THR A 190 14.25 -10.08 -5.12
CA THR A 190 15.05 -11.23 -5.55
C THR A 190 14.20 -12.24 -6.33
N ALA A 191 13.00 -12.55 -5.86
CA ALA A 191 12.06 -13.44 -6.52
C ALA A 191 11.68 -12.94 -7.93
N MET A 192 11.37 -11.64 -8.08
CA MET A 192 11.09 -11.03 -9.38
C MET A 192 12.28 -11.13 -10.33
N LYS A 193 13.50 -10.87 -9.83
CA LYS A 193 14.73 -10.93 -10.64
C LYS A 193 15.01 -12.34 -11.15
N GLN A 194 14.75 -13.35 -10.31
CA GLN A 194 14.96 -14.75 -10.65
C GLN A 194 13.75 -15.41 -11.31
N GLN A 195 12.68 -14.65 -11.55
CA GLN A 195 11.42 -15.15 -12.10
C GLN A 195 10.89 -16.36 -11.31
N ALA A 196 11.00 -16.30 -9.98
CA ALA A 196 10.55 -17.37 -9.10
C ALA A 196 9.03 -17.60 -9.26
N PRO A 197 8.57 -18.86 -9.21
CA PRO A 197 7.15 -19.16 -9.30
C PRO A 197 6.40 -18.63 -8.08
N ALA A 198 5.12 -18.31 -8.25
CA ALA A 198 4.29 -17.77 -7.18
C ALA A 198 4.26 -18.70 -5.95
N ASP A 199 4.20 -20.02 -6.15
CA ASP A 199 4.12 -20.98 -5.04
C ASP A 199 5.33 -20.93 -4.10
N ASP A 200 6.53 -20.61 -4.61
CA ASP A 200 7.73 -20.48 -3.78
C ASP A 200 7.73 -19.18 -2.93
N VAL A 201 7.00 -18.17 -3.38
CA VAL A 201 6.92 -16.84 -2.75
C VAL A 201 5.69 -16.73 -1.83
N ARG A 202 4.66 -17.55 -2.07
CA ARG A 202 3.39 -17.58 -1.33
C ARG A 202 3.57 -17.65 0.20
N PRO A 203 4.48 -18.47 0.77
CA PRO A 203 4.68 -18.50 2.22
C PRO A 203 5.17 -17.17 2.80
N ALA A 204 6.03 -16.45 2.07
CA ALA A 204 6.52 -15.13 2.48
C ALA A 204 5.37 -14.12 2.52
N TRP A 205 4.53 -14.12 1.50
CA TRP A 205 3.34 -13.26 1.42
C TRP A 205 2.36 -13.53 2.57
N GLN A 206 2.03 -14.80 2.81
CA GLN A 206 1.13 -15.20 3.89
C GLN A 206 1.68 -14.76 5.26
N SER A 207 2.95 -15.03 5.53
CA SER A 207 3.62 -14.62 6.77
C SER A 207 3.61 -13.09 6.97
N PHE A 208 3.85 -12.30 5.91
CA PHE A 208 3.76 -10.84 5.98
C PHE A 208 2.35 -10.35 6.29
N VAL A 209 1.33 -10.91 5.65
CA VAL A 209 -0.08 -10.54 5.88
C VAL A 209 -0.53 -10.93 7.30
N GLU A 210 -0.14 -12.10 7.79
CA GLU A 210 -0.39 -12.52 9.17
C GLU A 210 0.27 -11.59 10.18
N GLY A 211 1.49 -11.12 9.90
CA GLY A 211 2.22 -10.17 10.75
C GLY A 211 1.76 -8.71 10.64
N PHE A 212 1.00 -8.35 9.60
CA PHE A 212 0.65 -6.96 9.31
C PHE A 212 -0.07 -6.22 10.46
N PRO A 213 -1.05 -6.82 11.17
CA PRO A 213 -1.67 -6.16 12.32
C PRO A 213 -0.66 -5.67 13.37
N MET A 214 0.42 -6.42 13.60
CA MET A 214 1.52 -6.01 14.50
C MET A 214 2.37 -4.89 13.90
N ILE A 215 2.68 -4.96 12.60
CA ILE A 215 3.41 -3.91 11.88
C ILE A 215 2.66 -2.57 12.01
N LYS A 216 1.33 -2.60 11.81
CA LYS A 216 0.47 -1.43 11.91
C LYS A 216 0.34 -0.91 13.34
N ALA A 217 0.15 -1.80 14.32
CA ALA A 217 0.09 -1.41 15.74
C ALA A 217 1.40 -0.77 16.23
N ALA A 218 2.54 -1.14 15.64
CA ALA A 218 3.85 -0.54 15.92
C ALA A 218 4.15 0.72 15.09
N GLU A 219 3.19 1.24 14.32
CA GLU A 219 3.35 2.39 13.41
C GLU A 219 4.48 2.22 12.37
N ARG A 220 4.82 0.97 12.03
CA ARG A 220 5.87 0.62 11.05
C ARG A 220 5.34 0.46 9.63
N GLY A 221 4.02 0.49 9.47
CA GLY A 221 3.33 0.45 8.19
C GLY A 221 1.89 0.93 8.32
N THR A 222 1.32 1.36 7.21
CA THR A 222 -0.07 1.84 7.13
C THR A 222 -0.90 0.95 6.21
N TRP A 223 -2.22 1.15 6.16
CA TRP A 223 -3.09 0.39 5.26
C TRP A 223 -2.66 0.53 3.79
N SER A 224 -2.19 1.71 3.42
CA SER A 224 -1.60 1.99 2.11
C SER A 224 -0.42 1.07 1.80
N ASP A 225 0.44 0.77 2.78
CA ASP A 225 1.61 -0.10 2.59
C ASP A 225 1.18 -1.56 2.36
N LEU A 226 0.15 -2.04 3.08
CA LEU A 226 -0.43 -3.36 2.82
C LEU A 226 -1.03 -3.45 1.41
N VAL A 227 -1.74 -2.42 0.97
CA VAL A 227 -2.34 -2.39 -0.37
C VAL A 227 -1.26 -2.35 -1.47
N TRP A 228 -0.15 -1.65 -1.25
CA TRP A 228 1.01 -1.70 -2.14
C TRP A 228 1.68 -3.08 -2.16
N ALA A 229 1.90 -3.69 -0.99
CA ALA A 229 2.44 -5.04 -0.88
C ALA A 229 1.54 -6.06 -1.59
N ALA A 230 0.23 -5.96 -1.41
CA ALA A 230 -0.76 -6.79 -2.09
C ALA A 230 -0.71 -6.60 -3.61
N ARG A 231 -0.62 -5.37 -4.11
CA ARG A 231 -0.46 -5.12 -5.54
C ARG A 231 0.82 -5.76 -6.05
N ALA A 232 1.96 -5.57 -5.39
CA ALA A 232 3.23 -6.18 -5.80
C ALA A 232 3.12 -7.70 -5.88
N TRP A 233 2.56 -8.34 -4.86
CA TRP A 233 2.33 -9.78 -4.83
C TRP A 233 1.41 -10.25 -5.96
N PHE A 234 0.17 -9.76 -5.96
CA PHE A 234 -0.88 -10.29 -6.82
C PHE A 234 -0.66 -9.98 -8.30
N THR A 235 -0.07 -8.83 -8.66
CA THR A 235 0.15 -8.49 -10.07
C THR A 235 1.45 -9.04 -10.62
N ARG A 236 2.50 -9.20 -9.80
CA ARG A 236 3.81 -9.67 -10.29
C ARG A 236 3.97 -11.19 -10.23
N PHE A 237 3.31 -11.87 -9.31
CA PHE A 237 3.43 -13.32 -9.14
C PHE A 237 2.16 -14.06 -9.55
N GLU A 238 0.99 -13.65 -9.05
CA GLU A 238 -0.30 -14.28 -9.37
C GLU A 238 -0.95 -13.74 -10.65
N GLN A 239 -0.32 -12.75 -11.31
CA GLN A 239 -0.76 -12.11 -12.55
C GLN A 239 -2.23 -11.62 -12.54
N LEU A 240 -2.75 -11.27 -11.37
CA LEU A 240 -4.09 -10.73 -11.25
C LEU A 240 -4.17 -9.31 -11.83
N PRO A 241 -5.29 -8.93 -12.48
CA PRO A 241 -5.55 -7.55 -12.83
C PRO A 241 -5.55 -6.65 -11.58
N VAL A 242 -4.99 -5.44 -11.69
CA VAL A 242 -4.90 -4.48 -10.56
C VAL A 242 -6.26 -4.26 -9.88
N ALA A 243 -7.33 -4.12 -10.67
CA ALA A 243 -8.69 -3.90 -10.17
C ALA A 243 -9.28 -5.06 -9.33
N ARG A 244 -8.64 -6.23 -9.32
CA ARG A 244 -9.05 -7.41 -8.55
C ARG A 244 -8.21 -7.61 -7.28
N VAL A 245 -7.13 -6.85 -7.12
CA VAL A 245 -6.20 -6.96 -5.98
C VAL A 245 -6.92 -6.68 -4.65
N GLY A 246 -7.85 -5.71 -4.61
CA GLY A 246 -8.55 -5.34 -3.38
C GLY A 246 -9.47 -6.44 -2.88
N GLU A 247 -10.12 -7.14 -3.81
CA GLU A 247 -10.98 -8.29 -3.51
C GLU A 247 -10.18 -9.47 -2.97
N ALA A 248 -9.04 -9.77 -3.62
CA ALA A 248 -8.16 -10.85 -3.20
C ALA A 248 -7.57 -10.59 -1.81
N LEU A 249 -7.12 -9.36 -1.55
CA LEU A 249 -6.61 -8.94 -0.24
C LEU A 249 -7.69 -9.01 0.84
N HIS A 250 -8.88 -8.42 0.59
CA HIS A 250 -9.98 -8.43 1.55
C HIS A 250 -10.38 -9.87 1.93
N THR A 251 -10.54 -10.73 0.92
CA THR A 251 -10.91 -12.14 1.12
C THR A 251 -9.87 -12.88 1.97
N LEU A 252 -8.59 -12.57 1.79
CA LEU A 252 -7.49 -13.19 2.54
C LEU A 252 -7.51 -12.83 4.03
N VAL A 253 -7.85 -11.58 4.37
CA VAL A 253 -7.69 -11.06 5.75
C VAL A 253 -8.99 -11.02 6.55
N LYS A 254 -10.15 -11.12 5.87
CA LYS A 254 -11.46 -11.12 6.52
C LYS A 254 -11.59 -12.39 7.39
N PRO A 255 -11.85 -12.25 8.71
CA PRO A 255 -12.12 -13.40 9.56
C PRO A 255 -13.34 -14.20 9.07
N ALA A 256 -13.30 -15.52 9.28
CA ALA A 256 -14.39 -16.44 8.99
C ALA A 256 -15.67 -16.10 9.76
#